data_AF-A0A7G5ZQ97-F1
#
_entry.id   AF-A0A7G5ZQ97-F1
#
_cell.length_a   1.000
_cell.length_b   1.000
_cell.length_c   1.000
_cell.angle_alpha   90.00
_cell.angle_beta   90.00
_cell.angle_gamma   90.00
#
_symmetry.space_group_name_H-M   'P 1'
#
loop_
_entity.id
_entity.type
_entity.pdbx_description
1 polymer ?
#
loop_
_entity_poly.entity_id
_entity_poly.type
_entity_poly.pdbx_seq_one_letter_code
_entity_poly.pdbx_strand_id
1 'polypeptide(L)'
;MIAAIAVAQLAANLGYDSAAARYEDAATTTNGTKSQTEREAADLRVTTQAASQILSAQTRAIPVDPELEATLSEAVADAETAATRADAASAGDVPTMGDKPIWFWELFGATELWERRLTQVEKLDDDLRAAITDMTSADERVTQGGLSLVSAAGEAAPDFEEAHRSARNEAVIALRSAASDAVETTVLDDTAASAYLALQTAAAQVVSTEAEEMAEKSGPLKTQRLEIEAFARSLAPGVLLEFDWSPVVNGAGYDGSMGGYTTWWWDDPGRATIELSDSVAEQWPAERSRALVAHEVGHAISVKCEGMYDSSTQDSIEKWATAWAISMGFTDDANGVWAYGYPPQNYIDAAAGCR
;
A
#
# COMPACT_ATOMS: atom_id res chain seq x y z
N MET A 1 60.31 -0.42 -60.27
CA MET A 1 59.52 0.68 -59.69
C MET A 1 58.03 0.39 -59.72
N ILE A 2 57.44 0.08 -60.89
CA ILE A 2 56.00 -0.26 -61.03
C ILE A 2 55.56 -1.43 -60.14
N ALA A 3 56.33 -2.53 -60.10
CA ALA A 3 56.01 -3.68 -59.24
C ALA A 3 56.00 -3.35 -57.74
N ALA A 4 56.89 -2.46 -57.28
CA ALA A 4 56.94 -2.04 -55.87
C ALA A 4 55.74 -1.16 -55.49
N ILE A 5 55.31 -0.28 -56.41
CA ILE A 5 54.11 0.56 -56.22
C ILE A 5 52.84 -0.32 -56.20
N ALA A 6 52.74 -1.31 -57.09
CA ALA A 6 51.60 -2.24 -57.11
C ALA A 6 51.49 -3.07 -55.82
N VAL A 7 52.62 -3.56 -55.29
CA VAL A 7 52.66 -4.28 -54.01
C VAL A 7 52.27 -3.37 -52.84
N ALA A 8 52.80 -2.14 -52.79
CA ALA A 8 52.43 -1.17 -51.74
C ALA A 8 50.94 -0.81 -51.80
N GLN A 9 50.39 -0.62 -53.00
CA GLN A 9 48.97 -0.35 -53.21
C GLN A 9 48.08 -1.52 -52.76
N LEU A 10 48.46 -2.76 -53.07
CA LEU A 10 47.72 -3.94 -52.64
C LEU A 10 47.75 -4.09 -51.12
N ALA A 11 48.93 -3.96 -50.50
CA ALA A 11 49.09 -4.06 -49.06
C ALA A 11 48.29 -2.98 -48.32
N ALA A 12 48.32 -1.73 -48.79
CA ALA A 12 47.56 -0.64 -48.21
C ALA A 12 46.04 -0.84 -48.33
N ASN A 13 45.56 -1.39 -49.46
CA ASN A 13 44.14 -1.73 -49.61
C ASN A 13 43.70 -2.80 -48.61
N LEU A 14 44.46 -3.90 -48.51
CA LEU A 14 44.14 -5.00 -47.58
C LEU A 14 44.17 -4.55 -46.12
N GLY A 15 45.15 -3.73 -45.74
CA GLY A 15 45.24 -3.14 -44.40
C GLY A 15 44.05 -2.25 -44.09
N TYR A 16 43.69 -1.36 -45.03
CA TYR A 16 42.51 -0.50 -44.90
C TYR A 16 41.24 -1.32 -44.77
N ASP A 17 41.00 -2.29 -45.65
CA ASP A 17 39.75 -3.07 -45.67
C ASP A 17 39.60 -3.90 -44.38
N SER A 18 40.70 -4.43 -43.85
CA SER A 18 40.69 -5.14 -42.57
C SER A 18 40.42 -4.21 -41.38
N ALA A 19 41.02 -3.02 -41.34
CA ALA A 19 40.76 -2.04 -40.28
C ALA A 19 39.33 -1.47 -40.36
N ALA A 20 38.87 -1.17 -41.57
CA ALA A 20 37.51 -0.68 -41.82
C ALA A 20 36.45 -1.71 -41.42
N ALA A 21 36.61 -2.98 -41.81
CA ALA A 21 35.65 -4.03 -41.45
C ALA A 21 35.58 -4.26 -39.92
N ARG A 22 36.73 -4.26 -39.22
CA ARG A 22 36.75 -4.35 -37.75
C ARG A 22 36.08 -3.15 -37.10
N TYR A 23 36.31 -1.95 -37.64
CA TYR A 23 35.68 -0.74 -37.16
C TYR A 23 34.16 -0.75 -37.37
N GLU A 24 33.67 -1.17 -38.55
CA GLU A 24 32.22 -1.26 -38.82
C GLU A 24 31.51 -2.23 -37.87
N ASP A 25 32.12 -3.37 -37.59
CA ASP A 25 31.57 -4.37 -36.65
C ASP A 25 31.50 -3.82 -35.22
N ALA A 26 32.59 -3.19 -34.75
CA ALA A 26 32.62 -2.52 -33.45
C ALA A 26 31.62 -1.37 -33.36
N ALA A 27 31.52 -0.54 -34.40
CA ALA A 27 30.58 0.57 -34.48
C ALA A 27 29.11 0.10 -34.46
N THR A 28 28.80 -1.00 -35.16
CA THR A 28 27.46 -1.60 -35.16
C THR A 28 27.10 -2.13 -33.79
N THR A 29 28.02 -2.87 -33.16
CA THR A 29 27.85 -3.40 -31.80
C THR A 29 27.62 -2.27 -30.79
N THR A 30 28.49 -1.25 -30.82
CA THR A 30 28.42 -0.11 -29.89
C THR A 30 27.13 0.69 -30.04
N ASN A 31 26.65 0.91 -31.27
CA ASN A 31 25.35 1.55 -31.49
C ASN A 31 24.18 0.70 -30.93
N GLY A 32 24.28 -0.63 -31.02
CA GLY A 32 23.33 -1.54 -30.37
C GLY A 32 23.35 -1.40 -28.84
N THR A 33 24.54 -1.41 -28.23
CA THR A 33 24.73 -1.20 -26.78
C THR A 33 24.21 0.18 -26.34
N LYS A 34 24.42 1.22 -27.14
CA LYS A 34 23.90 2.58 -26.90
C LYS A 34 22.38 2.62 -26.87
N SER A 35 21.71 2.05 -27.88
CA SER A 35 20.24 1.95 -27.87
C SER A 35 19.69 1.11 -26.72
N GLN A 36 20.42 0.09 -26.26
CA GLN A 36 20.05 -0.66 -25.05
C GLN A 36 20.19 0.21 -23.79
N THR A 37 21.31 0.90 -23.65
CA THR A 37 21.60 1.80 -22.53
C THR A 37 20.52 2.88 -22.40
N GLU A 38 20.10 3.48 -23.52
CA GLU A 38 19.03 4.49 -23.54
C GLU A 38 17.67 3.94 -23.06
N ARG A 39 17.33 2.68 -23.41
CA ARG A 39 16.09 2.04 -22.95
C ARG A 39 16.15 1.73 -21.46
N GLU A 40 17.22 1.10 -20.98
CA GLU A 40 17.37 0.77 -19.57
C GLU A 40 17.43 2.04 -18.70
N ALA A 41 18.04 3.12 -19.18
CA ALA A 41 18.02 4.41 -18.50
C ALA A 41 16.61 5.01 -18.46
N ALA A 42 15.75 4.76 -19.44
CA ALA A 42 14.36 5.19 -19.40
C ALA A 42 13.56 4.37 -18.37
N ASP A 43 13.73 3.04 -18.36
CA ASP A 43 13.06 2.14 -17.41
C ASP A 43 13.48 2.46 -15.96
N LEU A 44 14.78 2.62 -15.68
CA LEU A 44 15.29 3.00 -14.36
C LEU A 44 14.68 4.31 -13.85
N ARG A 45 14.47 5.30 -14.74
CA ARG A 45 13.84 6.58 -14.37
C ARG A 45 12.38 6.41 -13.97
N VAL A 46 11.64 5.51 -14.62
CA VAL A 46 10.25 5.20 -14.25
C VAL A 46 10.22 4.59 -12.84
N THR A 47 11.04 3.58 -12.56
CA THR A 47 11.17 2.98 -11.22
C THR A 47 11.57 4.01 -10.16
N THR A 48 12.56 4.85 -10.48
CA THR A 48 13.08 5.90 -9.58
C THR A 48 12.04 6.99 -9.31
N GLN A 49 11.22 7.33 -10.30
CA GLN A 49 10.12 8.28 -10.13
C GLN A 49 9.06 7.75 -9.16
N ALA A 50 8.66 6.48 -9.29
CA ALA A 50 7.72 5.84 -8.37
C ALA A 50 8.26 5.85 -6.92
N ALA A 51 9.53 5.47 -6.73
CA ALA A 51 10.19 5.54 -5.43
C ALA A 51 10.23 6.97 -4.86
N SER A 52 10.52 7.96 -5.71
CA SER A 52 10.54 9.37 -5.30
C SER A 52 9.17 9.89 -4.88
N GLN A 53 8.09 9.42 -5.53
CA GLN A 53 6.72 9.75 -5.12
C GLN A 53 6.39 9.18 -3.73
N ILE A 54 6.80 7.95 -3.45
CA ILE A 54 6.67 7.31 -2.12
C ILE A 54 7.40 8.14 -1.06
N LEU A 55 8.66 8.52 -1.31
CA LEU A 55 9.45 9.34 -0.40
C LEU A 55 8.87 10.75 -0.21
N SER A 56 8.22 11.29 -1.23
CA SER A 56 7.61 12.64 -1.22
C SER A 56 6.21 12.67 -0.60
N ALA A 57 5.70 11.54 -0.08
CA ALA A 57 4.41 11.48 0.60
C ALA A 57 4.34 12.52 1.73
N GLN A 58 3.40 13.46 1.59
CA GLN A 58 3.17 14.51 2.58
C GLN A 58 2.47 13.98 3.83
N THR A 59 1.61 12.97 3.63
CA THR A 59 0.90 12.27 4.69
C THR A 59 1.69 11.01 5.05
N ARG A 60 2.08 10.90 6.32
CA ARG A 60 2.79 9.74 6.89
C ARG A 60 2.13 9.37 8.22
N ALA A 61 0.92 8.84 8.13
CA ALA A 61 0.11 8.48 9.29
C ALA A 61 0.56 7.14 9.89
N ILE A 62 0.87 6.14 9.06
CA ILE A 62 1.45 4.88 9.53
C ILE A 62 2.96 5.07 9.67
N PRO A 63 3.52 4.97 10.89
CA PRO A 63 4.96 5.05 11.08
C PRO A 63 5.62 3.77 10.54
N VAL A 64 6.67 3.96 9.74
CA VAL A 64 7.55 2.90 9.24
C VAL A 64 8.96 3.11 9.79
N ASP A 65 9.78 2.06 9.76
CA ASP A 65 11.17 2.16 10.21
C ASP A 65 11.93 3.23 9.39
N PRO A 66 12.50 4.27 10.03
CA PRO A 66 13.26 5.30 9.32
C PRO A 66 14.46 4.75 8.54
N GLU A 67 14.98 3.58 8.89
CA GLU A 67 16.05 2.91 8.14
C GLU A 67 15.60 2.47 6.74
N LEU A 68 14.33 2.05 6.59
CA LEU A 68 13.76 1.69 5.27
C LEU A 68 13.65 2.93 4.36
N GLU A 69 13.19 4.05 4.90
CA GLU A 69 13.13 5.31 4.16
C GLU A 69 14.52 5.80 3.75
N ALA A 70 15.49 5.74 4.67
CA ALA A 70 16.87 6.14 4.39
C ALA A 70 17.49 5.25 3.30
N THR A 71 17.28 3.93 3.38
CA THR A 71 17.75 2.97 2.38
C THR A 71 17.15 3.25 1.00
N LEU A 72 15.85 3.52 0.91
CA LEU A 72 15.20 3.87 -0.34
C LEU A 72 15.72 5.22 -0.89
N SER A 73 15.91 6.22 -0.03
CA SER A 73 16.45 7.51 -0.43
C SER A 73 17.87 7.41 -0.99
N GLU A 74 18.73 6.58 -0.40
CA GLU A 74 20.08 6.32 -0.92
C GLU A 74 20.02 5.59 -2.26
N ALA A 75 19.16 4.57 -2.39
CA ALA A 75 18.97 3.84 -3.64
C ALA A 75 18.50 4.76 -4.78
N VAL A 76 17.57 5.69 -4.50
CA VAL A 76 17.09 6.69 -5.47
C VAL A 76 18.23 7.59 -5.94
N ALA A 77 19.05 8.12 -5.01
CA ALA A 77 20.18 8.97 -5.37
C ALA A 77 21.24 8.23 -6.22
N ASP A 78 21.47 6.95 -5.91
CA ASP A 78 22.37 6.10 -6.70
C ASP A 78 21.81 5.81 -8.10
N ALA A 79 20.50 5.58 -8.23
CA ALA A 79 19.83 5.39 -9.51
C ALA A 79 19.90 6.63 -10.40
N GLU A 80 19.66 7.81 -9.85
CA GLU A 80 19.83 9.09 -10.57
C GLU A 80 21.27 9.28 -11.07
N THR A 81 22.24 8.90 -10.24
CA THR A 81 23.66 8.94 -10.60
C THR A 81 23.97 7.95 -11.72
N ALA A 82 23.46 6.72 -11.64
CA ALA A 82 23.64 5.69 -12.67
C ALA A 82 23.02 6.13 -14.01
N ALA A 83 21.79 6.66 -14.00
CA ALA A 83 21.13 7.21 -15.18
C ALA A 83 21.93 8.37 -15.80
N THR A 84 22.48 9.27 -14.99
CA THR A 84 23.33 10.37 -15.48
C THR A 84 24.62 9.85 -16.14
N ARG A 85 25.25 8.81 -15.59
CA ARG A 85 26.42 8.17 -16.23
C ARG A 85 26.05 7.50 -17.54
N ALA A 86 24.91 6.82 -17.59
CA ALA A 86 24.39 6.19 -18.79
C ALA A 86 24.10 7.20 -19.92
N ASP A 87 23.56 8.38 -19.58
CA ASP A 87 23.38 9.48 -20.53
C ASP A 87 24.72 10.00 -21.05
N ALA A 88 25.71 10.17 -20.16
CA ALA A 88 27.03 10.65 -20.54
C ALA A 88 27.76 9.65 -21.45
N ALA A 89 27.66 8.35 -21.17
CA ALA A 89 28.18 7.29 -22.02
C ALA A 89 27.43 7.27 -23.36
N SER A 90 26.10 7.32 -23.34
CA SER A 90 25.28 7.37 -24.55
C SER A 90 25.53 8.64 -25.38
N ALA A 91 26.01 9.74 -24.82
CA ALA A 91 26.39 10.92 -25.60
C ALA A 91 27.68 10.73 -26.43
N GLY A 92 28.43 9.64 -26.21
CA GLY A 92 29.63 9.30 -26.98
C GLY A 92 29.36 9.16 -28.48
N ASP A 93 30.28 9.67 -29.29
CA ASP A 93 30.18 9.63 -30.75
C ASP A 93 30.73 8.31 -31.31
N VAL A 94 30.06 7.80 -32.34
CA VAL A 94 30.51 6.67 -33.15
C VAL A 94 30.70 7.18 -34.59
N PRO A 95 31.91 7.64 -34.95
CA PRO A 95 32.13 8.32 -36.22
C PRO A 95 31.72 7.48 -37.43
N THR A 96 31.06 8.07 -38.41
CA THR A 96 30.79 7.37 -39.68
C THR A 96 32.06 7.23 -40.51
N MET A 97 32.14 6.15 -41.28
CA MET A 97 33.20 6.01 -42.27
C MET A 97 32.92 6.90 -43.47
N GLY A 98 33.96 7.61 -43.92
CA GLY A 98 33.94 8.39 -45.15
C GLY A 98 34.36 7.56 -46.36
N ASP A 99 34.54 8.24 -47.49
CA ASP A 99 34.99 7.59 -48.73
C ASP A 99 36.39 6.97 -48.58
N LYS A 100 36.57 5.78 -49.17
CA LYS A 100 37.86 5.09 -49.18
C LYS A 100 38.88 5.86 -50.05
N PRO A 101 40.07 6.21 -49.52
CA PRO A 101 41.13 6.85 -50.30
C PRO A 101 41.66 5.95 -51.41
N ILE A 102 42.20 6.55 -52.47
CA ILE A 102 42.66 5.79 -53.65
C ILE A 102 44.16 5.48 -53.55
N TRP A 103 44.98 6.42 -53.04
CA TRP A 103 46.43 6.27 -53.10
C TRP A 103 46.99 5.54 -51.87
N PHE A 104 48.01 4.70 -52.08
CA PHE A 104 48.57 3.85 -51.01
C PHE A 104 49.02 4.61 -49.75
N TRP A 105 49.55 5.83 -49.88
CA TRP A 105 49.97 6.63 -48.72
C TRP A 105 48.78 7.18 -47.92
N GLU A 106 47.66 7.50 -48.58
CA GLU A 106 46.42 7.92 -47.93
C GLU A 106 45.76 6.73 -47.22
N LEU A 107 45.78 5.55 -47.86
CA LEU A 107 45.27 4.31 -47.30
C LEU A 107 46.00 3.90 -46.02
N PHE A 108 47.34 4.04 -45.96
CA PHE A 108 48.08 3.81 -44.72
C PHE A 108 47.66 4.78 -43.61
N GLY A 109 47.57 6.08 -43.90
CA GLY A 109 47.11 7.07 -42.92
C GLY A 109 45.68 6.84 -42.43
N ALA A 110 44.78 6.42 -43.34
CA ALA A 110 43.40 6.09 -43.00
C ALA A 110 43.31 4.77 -42.20
N THR A 111 44.16 3.79 -42.46
CA THR A 111 44.26 2.56 -41.66
C THR A 111 44.58 2.89 -40.21
N GLU A 112 45.62 3.69 -39.95
CA GLU A 112 45.98 4.12 -38.59
C GLU A 112 44.86 4.93 -37.92
N LEU A 113 44.13 5.75 -38.69
CA LEU A 113 42.98 6.48 -38.16
C LEU A 113 41.87 5.51 -37.72
N TRP A 114 41.54 4.51 -38.52
CA TRP A 114 40.52 3.51 -38.19
C TRP A 114 40.93 2.64 -37.01
N GLU A 115 42.20 2.29 -36.87
CA GLU A 115 42.69 1.57 -35.70
C GLU A 115 42.56 2.40 -34.41
N ARG A 116 42.87 3.71 -34.45
CA ARG A 116 42.65 4.60 -33.31
C ARG A 116 41.16 4.75 -32.97
N ARG A 117 40.31 4.89 -33.99
CA ARG A 117 38.85 5.00 -33.80
C ARG A 117 38.23 3.70 -33.29
N LEU A 118 38.75 2.54 -33.72
CA LEU A 118 38.36 1.24 -33.20
C LEU A 118 38.57 1.19 -31.68
N THR A 119 39.75 1.55 -31.19
CA THR A 119 40.02 1.59 -29.74
C THR A 119 39.10 2.56 -28.99
N GLN A 120 38.73 3.70 -29.61
CA GLN A 120 37.79 4.66 -29.01
C GLN A 120 36.38 4.09 -28.91
N VAL A 121 35.92 3.41 -29.95
CA VAL A 121 34.59 2.77 -30.01
C VAL A 121 34.51 1.57 -29.07
N GLU A 122 35.55 0.73 -29.01
CA GLU A 122 35.66 -0.37 -28.05
C GLU A 122 35.61 0.14 -26.60
N LYS A 123 36.32 1.24 -26.30
CA LYS A 123 36.23 1.86 -24.98
C LYS A 123 34.84 2.40 -24.67
N LEU A 124 34.19 3.05 -25.64
CA LEU A 124 32.82 3.54 -25.47
C LEU A 124 31.85 2.38 -25.19
N ASP A 125 31.99 1.27 -25.89
CA ASP A 125 31.21 0.05 -25.68
C ASP A 125 31.42 -0.54 -24.28
N ASP A 126 32.66 -0.55 -23.78
CA ASP A 126 32.97 -0.93 -22.39
C ASP A 126 32.32 0.02 -21.37
N ASP A 127 32.39 1.33 -21.59
CA ASP A 127 31.78 2.34 -20.73
C ASP A 127 30.23 2.20 -20.72
N LEU A 128 29.61 1.91 -21.86
CA LEU A 128 28.17 1.64 -21.98
C LEU A 128 27.76 0.36 -21.23
N ARG A 129 28.53 -0.73 -21.35
CA ARG A 129 28.26 -1.98 -20.61
C ARG A 129 28.42 -1.83 -19.10
N ALA A 130 29.40 -1.03 -18.68
CA ALA A 130 29.55 -0.67 -17.27
C ALA A 130 28.33 0.12 -16.78
N ALA A 131 27.84 1.09 -17.56
CA ALA A 131 26.63 1.84 -17.23
C ALA A 131 25.38 0.95 -17.13
N ILE A 132 25.19 -0.01 -18.05
CA ILE A 132 24.12 -1.02 -17.98
C ILE A 132 24.17 -1.81 -16.66
N THR A 133 25.37 -2.24 -16.26
CA THR A 133 25.56 -3.00 -15.00
C THR A 133 25.25 -2.14 -13.77
N ASP A 134 25.70 -0.89 -13.75
CA ASP A 134 25.40 0.08 -12.70
C ASP A 134 23.89 0.35 -12.60
N MET A 135 23.22 0.57 -13.74
CA MET A 135 21.77 0.82 -13.79
C MET A 135 20.97 -0.39 -13.31
N THR A 136 21.32 -1.60 -13.74
CA THR A 136 20.65 -2.83 -13.29
C THR A 136 20.76 -2.98 -11.77
N SER A 137 21.96 -2.77 -11.22
CA SER A 137 22.20 -2.85 -9.78
C SER A 137 21.48 -1.74 -9.00
N ALA A 138 21.28 -0.57 -9.60
CA ALA A 138 20.52 0.52 -9.00
C ALA A 138 19.01 0.25 -9.05
N ASP A 139 18.49 -0.25 -10.17
CA ASP A 139 17.08 -0.62 -10.33
C ASP A 139 16.66 -1.69 -9.31
N GLU A 140 17.48 -2.73 -9.13
CA GLU A 140 17.25 -3.78 -8.13
C GLU A 140 17.15 -3.20 -6.72
N ARG A 141 18.05 -2.28 -6.35
CA ARG A 141 18.06 -1.66 -5.02
C ARG A 141 16.88 -0.73 -4.80
N VAL A 142 16.51 0.08 -5.80
CA VAL A 142 15.33 0.96 -5.73
C VAL A 142 14.06 0.11 -5.61
N THR A 143 13.92 -0.92 -6.46
CA THR A 143 12.80 -1.86 -6.44
C THR A 143 12.66 -2.55 -5.08
N GLN A 144 13.76 -3.14 -4.57
CA GLN A 144 13.74 -3.83 -3.29
C GLN A 144 13.42 -2.87 -2.13
N GLY A 145 14.05 -1.69 -2.09
CA GLY A 145 13.80 -0.69 -1.06
C GLY A 145 12.37 -0.17 -1.08
N GLY A 146 11.84 0.12 -2.27
CA GLY A 146 10.48 0.61 -2.46
C GLY A 146 9.44 -0.42 -2.03
N LEU A 147 9.54 -1.66 -2.53
CA LEU A 147 8.61 -2.73 -2.16
C LEU A 147 8.69 -3.07 -0.67
N SER A 148 9.89 -3.07 -0.08
CA SER A 148 10.04 -3.31 1.37
C SER A 148 9.33 -2.24 2.20
N LEU A 149 9.43 -0.97 1.80
CA LEU A 149 8.76 0.14 2.48
C LEU A 149 7.24 0.06 2.36
N VAL A 150 6.73 -0.23 1.14
CA VAL A 150 5.28 -0.35 0.90
C VAL A 150 4.69 -1.54 1.67
N SER A 151 5.35 -2.70 1.62
CA SER A 151 4.93 -3.89 2.34
C SER A 151 4.97 -3.68 3.85
N ALA A 152 6.04 -3.08 4.40
CA ALA A 152 6.13 -2.79 5.83
C ALA A 152 5.02 -1.85 6.32
N ALA A 153 4.64 -0.84 5.52
CA ALA A 153 3.51 0.03 5.85
C ALA A 153 2.18 -0.75 5.87
N GLY A 154 1.95 -1.62 4.89
CA GLY A 154 0.76 -2.46 4.84
C GLY A 154 0.67 -3.45 6.01
N GLU A 155 1.79 -4.08 6.37
CA GLU A 155 1.89 -5.00 7.50
C GLU A 155 1.70 -4.32 8.87
N ALA A 156 2.00 -3.01 8.98
CA ALA A 156 1.79 -2.23 10.19
C ALA A 156 0.33 -1.77 10.37
N ALA A 157 -0.54 -1.90 9.36
CA ALA A 157 -1.92 -1.42 9.41
C ALA A 157 -2.79 -2.08 10.51
N PRO A 158 -2.68 -3.40 10.81
CA PRO A 158 -3.47 -4.01 11.89
C PRO A 158 -3.13 -3.46 13.28
N ASP A 159 -1.83 -3.27 13.59
CA ASP A 159 -1.40 -2.68 14.87
C ASP A 159 -1.81 -1.20 14.95
N PHE A 160 -1.79 -0.50 13.82
CA PHE A 160 -2.29 0.86 13.70
C PHE A 160 -3.81 0.94 13.97
N GLU A 161 -4.61 0.09 13.33
CA GLU A 161 -6.05 0.00 13.60
C GLU A 161 -6.36 -0.26 15.08
N GLU A 162 -5.63 -1.20 15.67
CA GLU A 162 -5.76 -1.57 17.09
C GLU A 162 -5.40 -0.41 18.05
N ALA A 163 -4.53 0.51 17.64
CA ALA A 163 -4.24 1.73 18.38
C ALA A 163 -5.33 2.81 18.24
N HIS A 164 -6.17 2.71 17.21
CA HIS A 164 -7.19 3.70 16.82
C HIS A 164 -8.63 3.14 16.91
N ARG A 165 -8.94 2.42 18.01
CA ARG A 165 -10.21 1.67 18.19
C ARG A 165 -11.49 2.50 18.12
N SER A 166 -11.40 3.81 18.28
CA SER A 166 -12.57 4.70 18.21
C SER A 166 -12.76 5.33 16.83
N ALA A 167 -11.98 4.95 15.82
CA ALA A 167 -12.19 5.39 14.44
C ALA A 167 -13.49 4.82 13.86
N ARG A 168 -14.04 5.53 12.85
CA ARG A 168 -15.29 5.14 12.18
C ARG A 168 -15.09 3.93 11.28
N ASN A 169 -16.14 3.13 11.12
CA ASN A 169 -16.09 1.86 10.40
C ASN A 169 -15.62 2.02 8.95
N GLU A 170 -16.12 3.02 8.22
CA GLU A 170 -15.74 3.29 6.83
C GLU A 170 -14.24 3.61 6.67
N ALA A 171 -13.66 4.34 7.63
CA ALA A 171 -12.23 4.67 7.61
C ALA A 171 -11.38 3.42 7.86
N VAL A 172 -11.79 2.55 8.78
CA VAL A 172 -11.13 1.27 9.05
C VAL A 172 -11.22 0.33 7.85
N ILE A 173 -12.38 0.26 7.18
CA ILE A 173 -12.54 -0.56 5.95
C ILE A 173 -11.62 -0.07 4.84
N ALA A 174 -11.56 1.26 4.62
CA ALA A 174 -10.66 1.85 3.64
C ALA A 174 -9.18 1.57 3.97
N LEU A 175 -8.80 1.65 5.26
CA LEU A 175 -7.45 1.30 5.73
C LEU A 175 -7.11 -0.16 5.41
N ARG A 176 -7.98 -1.11 5.76
CA ARG A 176 -7.77 -2.53 5.51
C ARG A 176 -7.64 -2.85 4.01
N SER A 177 -8.50 -2.26 3.17
CA SER A 177 -8.41 -2.43 1.71
C SER A 177 -7.07 -1.92 1.17
N ALA A 178 -6.69 -0.69 1.53
CA ALA A 178 -5.45 -0.09 1.06
C ALA A 178 -4.20 -0.83 1.59
N ALA A 179 -4.27 -1.39 2.81
CA ALA A 179 -3.21 -2.23 3.36
C ALA A 179 -3.07 -3.54 2.58
N SER A 180 -4.17 -4.17 2.20
CA SER A 180 -4.16 -5.37 1.33
C SER A 180 -3.50 -5.05 -0.01
N ASP A 181 -3.90 -3.95 -0.67
CA ASP A 181 -3.32 -3.52 -1.95
C ASP A 181 -1.81 -3.25 -1.83
N ALA A 182 -1.37 -2.65 -0.72
CA ALA A 182 0.05 -2.39 -0.45
C ALA A 182 0.84 -3.70 -0.26
N VAL A 183 0.31 -4.69 0.47
CA VAL A 183 0.97 -5.99 0.68
C VAL A 183 1.01 -6.83 -0.60
N GLU A 184 -0.02 -6.73 -1.45
CA GLU A 184 -0.09 -7.44 -2.74
C GLU A 184 0.79 -6.82 -3.83
N THR A 185 1.39 -5.65 -3.59
CA THR A 185 2.24 -4.97 -4.56
C THR A 185 3.56 -5.73 -4.78
N THR A 186 3.82 -6.17 -6.01
CA THR A 186 5.03 -6.94 -6.37
C THR A 186 5.96 -6.25 -7.36
N VAL A 187 5.56 -5.12 -7.92
CA VAL A 187 6.33 -4.35 -8.91
C VAL A 187 6.37 -2.91 -8.44
N LEU A 188 7.53 -2.26 -8.53
CA LEU A 188 7.67 -0.85 -8.16
C LEU A 188 7.43 0.06 -9.37
N ASP A 189 6.21 0.58 -9.48
CA ASP A 189 5.79 1.51 -10.52
C ASP A 189 4.83 2.59 -9.97
N ASP A 190 4.21 3.38 -10.83
CA ASP A 190 3.24 4.41 -10.44
C ASP A 190 2.04 3.84 -9.65
N THR A 191 1.70 2.55 -9.86
CA THR A 191 0.62 1.87 -9.15
C THR A 191 1.05 1.54 -7.72
N ALA A 192 2.28 1.06 -7.52
CA ALA A 192 2.86 0.87 -6.19
C ALA A 192 2.92 2.18 -5.38
N ALA A 193 3.37 3.27 -6.03
CA ALA A 193 3.38 4.58 -5.41
C ALA A 193 1.96 5.04 -5.03
N SER A 194 0.99 4.82 -5.91
CA SER A 194 -0.43 5.14 -5.63
C SER A 194 -1.00 4.31 -4.49
N ALA A 195 -0.70 3.02 -4.41
CA ALA A 195 -1.14 2.13 -3.33
C ALA A 195 -0.59 2.60 -1.97
N TYR A 196 0.70 2.93 -1.91
CA TYR A 196 1.31 3.49 -0.70
C TYR A 196 0.67 4.80 -0.25
N LEU A 197 0.44 5.73 -1.18
CA LEU A 197 -0.19 7.02 -0.88
C LEU A 197 -1.65 6.85 -0.44
N ALA A 198 -2.38 5.92 -1.06
CA ALA A 198 -3.75 5.58 -0.66
C ALA A 198 -3.78 5.01 0.76
N LEU A 199 -2.87 4.11 1.10
CA LEU A 199 -2.72 3.57 2.46
C LEU A 199 -2.47 4.67 3.49
N GLN A 200 -1.49 5.55 3.25
CA GLN A 200 -1.18 6.65 4.16
C GLN A 200 -2.35 7.64 4.31
N THR A 201 -3.11 7.86 3.24
CA THR A 201 -4.32 8.69 3.25
C THR A 201 -5.45 8.04 4.06
N ALA A 202 -5.68 6.75 3.88
CA ALA A 202 -6.69 6.00 4.63
C ALA A 202 -6.35 5.98 6.14
N ALA A 203 -5.08 5.77 6.48
CA ALA A 203 -4.61 5.86 7.86
C ALA A 203 -4.80 7.26 8.47
N ALA A 204 -4.57 8.34 7.71
CA ALA A 204 -4.87 9.69 8.19
C ALA A 204 -6.38 9.91 8.42
N GLN A 205 -7.24 9.29 7.61
CA GLN A 205 -8.68 9.33 7.81
C GLN A 205 -9.10 8.58 9.08
N VAL A 206 -8.45 7.46 9.40
CA VAL A 206 -8.64 6.75 10.68
C VAL A 206 -8.33 7.67 11.87
N VAL A 207 -7.19 8.36 11.86
CA VAL A 207 -6.85 9.33 12.92
C VAL A 207 -7.84 10.49 12.99
N SER A 208 -8.25 11.02 11.84
CA SER A 208 -9.20 12.14 11.79
C SER A 208 -10.56 11.76 12.37
N THR A 209 -11.09 10.61 11.94
CA THR A 209 -12.40 10.14 12.42
C THR A 209 -12.35 9.72 13.89
N GLU A 210 -11.26 9.12 14.36
CA GLU A 210 -11.07 8.88 15.79
C GLU A 210 -11.10 10.20 16.58
N ALA A 211 -10.43 11.24 16.12
CA ALA A 211 -10.40 12.53 16.81
C ALA A 211 -11.82 13.15 16.91
N GLU A 212 -12.62 13.04 15.85
CA GLU A 212 -14.03 13.46 15.83
C GLU A 212 -14.86 12.66 16.84
N GLU A 213 -14.73 11.34 16.83
CA GLU A 213 -15.42 10.43 17.74
C GLU A 213 -15.04 10.67 19.21
N MET A 214 -13.76 10.95 19.48
CA MET A 214 -13.26 11.28 20.81
C MET A 214 -13.72 12.67 21.28
N ALA A 215 -13.98 13.59 20.35
CA ALA A 215 -14.56 14.90 20.66
C ALA A 215 -16.03 14.78 21.04
N GLU A 216 -16.81 13.95 20.33
CA GLU A 216 -18.22 13.67 20.66
C GLU A 216 -18.34 13.00 22.05
N LYS A 217 -17.43 12.07 22.35
CA LYS A 217 -17.38 11.38 23.64
C LYS A 217 -16.96 12.28 24.80
N SER A 218 -16.50 13.50 24.55
CA SER A 218 -15.98 14.39 25.57
C SER A 218 -17.02 14.81 26.62
N GLY A 219 -16.55 15.29 27.78
CA GLY A 219 -17.40 15.70 28.91
C GLY A 219 -17.35 14.72 30.10
N PRO A 220 -18.26 14.91 31.08
CA PRO A 220 -18.24 14.16 32.35
C PRO A 220 -18.40 12.64 32.19
N LEU A 221 -19.06 12.19 31.13
CA LEU A 221 -19.38 10.77 30.87
C LEU A 221 -18.32 10.05 30.04
N LYS A 222 -17.26 10.74 29.60
CA LYS A 222 -16.25 10.19 28.68
C LYS A 222 -15.69 8.84 29.14
N THR A 223 -15.37 8.71 30.43
CA THR A 223 -14.76 7.48 30.96
C THR A 223 -15.73 6.30 30.84
N GLN A 224 -16.99 6.50 31.21
CA GLN A 224 -18.03 5.48 31.15
C GLN A 224 -18.32 5.08 29.72
N ARG A 225 -18.39 6.04 28.79
CA ARG A 225 -18.58 5.77 27.36
C ARG A 225 -17.49 4.84 26.81
N LEU A 226 -16.22 5.13 27.10
CA LEU A 226 -15.10 4.29 26.66
C LEU A 226 -15.13 2.88 27.28
N GLU A 227 -15.51 2.76 28.56
CA GLU A 227 -15.68 1.46 29.21
C GLU A 227 -16.82 0.63 28.58
N ILE A 228 -17.94 1.29 28.23
CA ILE A 228 -19.08 0.68 27.56
C ILE A 228 -18.70 0.17 26.18
N GLU A 229 -17.99 0.97 25.39
CA GLU A 229 -17.56 0.60 24.04
C GLU A 229 -16.57 -0.58 24.07
N ALA A 230 -15.62 -0.55 25.01
CA ALA A 230 -14.70 -1.67 25.22
C ALA A 230 -15.46 -2.95 25.63
N PHE A 231 -16.45 -2.83 26.52
CA PHE A 231 -17.32 -3.93 26.90
C PHE A 231 -18.11 -4.47 25.69
N ALA A 232 -18.73 -3.60 24.90
CA ALA A 232 -19.49 -3.98 23.71
C ALA A 232 -18.60 -4.72 22.68
N ARG A 233 -17.40 -4.21 22.40
CA ARG A 233 -16.41 -4.87 21.53
C ARG A 233 -15.99 -6.25 22.05
N SER A 234 -15.88 -6.42 23.37
CA SER A 234 -15.57 -7.72 23.97
C SER A 234 -16.66 -8.77 23.77
N LEU A 235 -17.90 -8.33 23.52
CA LEU A 235 -19.03 -9.21 23.25
C LEU A 235 -19.17 -9.54 21.76
N ALA A 236 -18.69 -8.72 20.82
CA ALA A 236 -18.80 -8.99 19.38
C ALA A 236 -17.43 -9.12 18.68
N PRO A 237 -16.67 -10.21 18.93
CA PRO A 237 -15.38 -10.40 18.29
C PRO A 237 -15.53 -10.52 16.76
N GLY A 238 -14.74 -9.72 16.03
CA GLY A 238 -14.72 -9.73 14.57
C GLY A 238 -15.84 -8.93 13.89
N VAL A 239 -16.58 -8.10 14.64
CA VAL A 239 -17.51 -7.11 14.07
C VAL A 239 -16.92 -5.72 14.24
N LEU A 240 -16.95 -4.91 13.19
CA LEU A 240 -16.61 -3.49 13.28
C LEU A 240 -17.76 -2.73 13.96
N LEU A 241 -17.52 -2.22 15.17
CA LEU A 241 -18.50 -1.43 15.91
C LEU A 241 -18.13 0.05 15.89
N GLU A 242 -19.12 0.90 15.67
CA GLU A 242 -19.08 2.35 15.82
C GLU A 242 -20.14 2.76 16.84
N PHE A 243 -19.94 3.89 17.53
CA PHE A 243 -20.79 4.29 18.65
C PHE A 243 -21.12 5.77 18.62
N ASP A 244 -22.41 6.07 18.68
CA ASP A 244 -22.96 7.41 18.80
C ASP A 244 -23.60 7.60 20.19
N TRP A 245 -23.59 8.84 20.68
CA TRP A 245 -24.12 9.17 22.01
C TRP A 245 -25.11 10.33 21.98
N SER A 246 -26.33 10.08 22.44
CA SER A 246 -27.42 11.06 22.44
C SER A 246 -28.09 11.18 23.81
N PRO A 247 -28.69 12.32 24.18
CA PRO A 247 -29.46 12.40 25.44
C PRO A 247 -30.65 11.44 25.48
N VAL A 248 -31.25 11.16 24.32
CA VAL A 248 -32.43 10.28 24.18
C VAL A 248 -32.28 9.45 22.92
N VAL A 249 -32.51 8.14 23.04
CA VAL A 249 -32.53 7.18 21.93
C VAL A 249 -33.84 6.41 22.00
N ASN A 250 -34.56 6.29 20.88
CA ASN A 250 -35.88 5.64 20.80
C ASN A 250 -36.89 6.13 21.87
N GLY A 251 -36.80 7.40 22.25
CA GLY A 251 -37.67 8.01 23.26
C GLY A 251 -37.30 7.73 24.72
N ALA A 252 -36.19 7.02 24.98
CA ALA A 252 -35.67 6.74 26.31
C ALA A 252 -34.31 7.42 26.59
N GLY A 253 -34.10 7.90 27.81
CA GLY A 253 -32.89 8.65 28.22
C GLY A 253 -33.09 9.64 29.37
N TYR A 254 -34.35 9.95 29.72
CA TYR A 254 -34.70 10.78 30.88
C TYR A 254 -35.35 9.95 31.99
N ASP A 255 -35.42 10.52 33.20
CA ASP A 255 -36.08 9.92 34.38
C ASP A 255 -35.62 8.50 34.72
N GLY A 256 -34.36 8.19 34.41
CA GLY A 256 -33.76 6.88 34.65
C GLY A 256 -34.12 5.80 33.63
N SER A 257 -34.83 6.13 32.55
CA SER A 257 -34.98 5.27 31.36
C SER A 257 -33.69 5.26 30.53
N MET A 258 -33.41 4.15 29.85
CA MET A 258 -32.24 3.98 28.97
C MET A 258 -32.70 3.51 27.59
N GLY A 259 -32.01 3.97 26.55
CA GLY A 259 -32.33 3.64 25.17
C GLY A 259 -31.08 3.22 24.42
N GLY A 260 -31.26 2.28 23.51
CA GLY A 260 -30.28 1.84 22.54
C GLY A 260 -30.92 1.72 21.17
N TYR A 261 -30.09 1.83 20.14
CA TYR A 261 -30.47 1.56 18.77
C TYR A 261 -29.26 1.08 17.98
N THR A 262 -29.40 -0.06 17.31
CA THR A 262 -28.32 -0.63 16.51
C THR A 262 -28.71 -0.69 15.05
N THR A 263 -27.84 -0.19 14.17
CA THR A 263 -27.92 -0.41 12.72
C THR A 263 -26.75 -1.29 12.29
N TRP A 264 -26.99 -2.32 11.48
CA TRP A 264 -25.96 -3.26 11.03
C TRP A 264 -26.05 -3.53 9.53
N TRP A 265 -24.93 -3.96 8.95
CA TRP A 265 -24.79 -4.27 7.55
C TRP A 265 -24.08 -5.63 7.38
N TRP A 266 -24.62 -6.48 6.51
CA TRP A 266 -24.04 -7.79 6.16
C TRP A 266 -22.97 -7.68 5.06
N ASP A 267 -22.26 -6.55 4.98
CA ASP A 267 -21.09 -6.40 4.11
C ASP A 267 -19.87 -7.15 4.68
N ASP A 268 -18.77 -7.19 3.91
CA ASP A 268 -17.50 -7.76 4.32
C ASP A 268 -16.43 -6.65 4.39
N PRO A 269 -15.88 -6.33 5.59
CA PRO A 269 -16.19 -6.93 6.89
C PRO A 269 -17.55 -6.46 7.43
N GLY A 270 -18.25 -7.36 8.14
CA GLY A 270 -19.52 -7.04 8.78
C GLY A 270 -19.37 -5.96 9.84
N ARG A 271 -20.28 -4.98 9.83
CA ARG A 271 -20.19 -3.79 10.69
C ARG A 271 -21.53 -3.37 11.27
N ALA A 272 -21.47 -2.59 12.35
CA ALA A 272 -22.63 -2.01 12.99
C ALA A 272 -22.30 -0.66 13.65
N THR A 273 -23.33 0.18 13.78
CA THR A 273 -23.33 1.40 14.59
C THR A 273 -24.32 1.21 15.73
N ILE A 274 -23.89 1.48 16.96
CA ILE A 274 -24.72 1.40 18.17
C ILE A 274 -24.87 2.81 18.74
N GLU A 275 -26.07 3.36 18.70
CA GLU A 275 -26.41 4.61 19.38
C GLU A 275 -26.93 4.28 20.80
N LEU A 276 -26.35 4.93 21.82
CA LEU A 276 -26.73 4.75 23.22
C LEU A 276 -27.14 6.08 23.84
N SER A 277 -28.14 6.04 24.72
CA SER A 277 -28.52 7.24 25.45
C SER A 277 -27.53 7.58 26.57
N ASP A 278 -27.34 8.86 26.88
CA ASP A 278 -26.41 9.34 27.92
C ASP A 278 -26.66 8.68 29.28
N SER A 279 -27.93 8.40 29.59
CA SER A 279 -28.35 7.69 30.80
C SER A 279 -27.74 6.30 30.96
N VAL A 280 -27.36 5.62 29.87
CA VAL A 280 -26.63 4.34 29.89
C VAL A 280 -25.27 4.53 30.55
N ALA A 281 -24.55 5.59 30.16
CA ALA A 281 -23.26 5.97 30.71
C ALA A 281 -23.38 6.53 32.13
N GLU A 282 -24.40 7.33 32.44
CA GLU A 282 -24.64 7.85 33.80
C GLU A 282 -24.81 6.74 34.86
N GLN A 283 -25.34 5.59 34.44
CA GLN A 283 -25.68 4.48 35.32
C GLN A 283 -24.68 3.32 35.24
N TRP A 284 -23.64 3.47 34.43
CA TRP A 284 -22.62 2.45 34.28
C TRP A 284 -21.86 2.23 35.60
N PRO A 285 -21.54 0.98 36.02
CA PRO A 285 -21.77 -0.31 35.35
C PRO A 285 -22.96 -1.11 35.93
N ALA A 286 -24.11 -0.48 36.20
CA ALA A 286 -25.29 -1.18 36.72
C ALA A 286 -25.71 -2.35 35.82
N GLU A 287 -26.25 -3.42 36.42
CA GLU A 287 -26.65 -4.65 35.70
C GLU A 287 -27.57 -4.37 34.52
N ARG A 288 -28.57 -3.50 34.73
CA ARG A 288 -29.48 -3.02 33.68
C ARG A 288 -28.78 -2.34 32.50
N SER A 289 -27.73 -1.56 32.75
CA SER A 289 -26.99 -0.84 31.69
C SER A 289 -26.15 -1.84 30.88
N ARG A 290 -25.48 -2.78 31.57
CA ARG A 290 -24.74 -3.88 30.91
C ARG A 290 -25.65 -4.78 30.09
N ALA A 291 -26.84 -5.08 30.59
CA ALA A 291 -27.85 -5.90 29.92
C ALA A 291 -28.38 -5.24 28.65
N LEU A 292 -28.68 -3.94 28.68
CA LEU A 292 -29.05 -3.18 27.49
C LEU A 292 -27.92 -3.15 26.45
N VAL A 293 -26.69 -2.85 26.86
CA VAL A 293 -25.55 -2.85 25.93
C VAL A 293 -25.35 -4.24 25.30
N ALA A 294 -25.50 -5.32 26.08
CA ALA A 294 -25.42 -6.68 25.54
C ALA A 294 -26.55 -6.98 24.54
N HIS A 295 -27.74 -6.42 24.74
CA HIS A 295 -28.85 -6.53 23.78
C HIS A 295 -28.49 -5.85 22.46
N GLU A 296 -28.01 -4.59 22.50
CA GLU A 296 -27.60 -3.86 21.30
C GLU A 296 -26.48 -4.57 20.54
N VAL A 297 -25.51 -5.14 21.26
CA VAL A 297 -24.47 -5.98 20.64
C VAL A 297 -25.07 -7.24 20.00
N GLY A 298 -26.17 -7.76 20.51
CA GLY A 298 -26.90 -8.87 19.91
C GLY A 298 -27.45 -8.55 18.52
N HIS A 299 -27.86 -7.30 18.27
CA HIS A 299 -28.18 -6.84 16.92
C HIS A 299 -26.92 -6.79 16.05
N ALA A 300 -25.84 -6.21 16.57
CA ALA A 300 -24.59 -6.06 15.82
C ALA A 300 -23.96 -7.40 15.41
N ILE A 301 -23.90 -8.39 16.30
CA ILE A 301 -23.27 -9.69 16.03
C ILE A 301 -24.02 -10.52 14.99
N SER A 302 -25.29 -10.17 14.70
CA SER A 302 -26.09 -10.84 13.69
C SER A 302 -25.43 -10.87 12.31
N VAL A 303 -24.53 -9.92 12.02
CA VAL A 303 -23.76 -9.87 10.76
C VAL A 303 -22.87 -11.10 10.56
N LYS A 304 -22.44 -11.76 11.64
CA LYS A 304 -21.65 -13.01 11.61
C LYS A 304 -22.50 -14.28 11.73
N CYS A 305 -23.77 -14.14 12.12
CA CYS A 305 -24.68 -15.23 12.43
C CYS A 305 -25.78 -15.38 11.37
N GLU A 306 -25.50 -14.92 10.14
CA GLU A 306 -26.48 -14.93 9.07
C GLU A 306 -27.03 -16.35 8.84
N GLY A 307 -28.35 -16.46 8.73
CA GLY A 307 -29.03 -17.74 8.53
C GLY A 307 -29.24 -18.59 9.79
N MET A 308 -28.75 -18.15 10.97
CA MET A 308 -29.00 -18.86 12.24
C MET A 308 -30.37 -18.53 12.87
N TYR A 309 -31.01 -17.45 12.42
CA TYR A 309 -32.33 -17.03 12.86
C TYR A 309 -33.10 -16.36 11.72
N ASP A 310 -34.41 -16.15 11.91
CA ASP A 310 -35.23 -15.38 10.99
C ASP A 310 -35.00 -13.88 11.18
N SER A 311 -34.30 -13.23 10.25
CA SER A 311 -34.07 -11.78 10.26
C SER A 311 -35.12 -10.98 9.48
N SER A 312 -36.24 -11.58 9.07
CA SER A 312 -37.23 -10.93 8.20
C SER A 312 -38.24 -10.03 8.93
N THR A 313 -38.31 -10.09 10.26
CA THR A 313 -39.26 -9.31 11.06
C THR A 313 -38.58 -8.65 12.25
N GLN A 314 -39.07 -7.48 12.67
CA GLN A 314 -38.58 -6.80 13.87
C GLN A 314 -38.69 -7.69 15.11
N ASP A 315 -39.80 -8.41 15.29
CA ASP A 315 -39.99 -9.29 16.44
C ASP A 315 -38.93 -10.40 16.51
N SER A 316 -38.61 -11.04 15.38
CA SER A 316 -37.56 -12.06 15.35
C SER A 316 -36.16 -11.47 15.59
N ILE A 317 -35.89 -10.25 15.09
CA ILE A 317 -34.65 -9.50 15.32
C ILE A 317 -34.48 -9.16 16.82
N GLU A 318 -35.51 -8.62 17.47
CA GLU A 318 -35.45 -8.28 18.90
C GLU A 318 -35.31 -9.52 19.79
N LYS A 319 -35.95 -10.62 19.41
CA LYS A 319 -35.77 -11.92 20.09
C LYS A 319 -34.35 -12.46 19.94
N TRP A 320 -33.72 -12.26 18.78
CA TRP A 320 -32.32 -12.62 18.59
C TRP A 320 -31.39 -11.82 19.50
N ALA A 321 -31.51 -10.49 19.51
CA ALA A 321 -30.71 -9.63 20.38
C ALA A 321 -30.89 -9.96 21.87
N THR A 322 -32.12 -10.20 22.29
CA THR A 322 -32.44 -10.62 23.67
C THR A 322 -31.83 -12.00 23.97
N ALA A 323 -31.93 -12.95 23.04
CA ALA A 323 -31.35 -14.29 23.19
C ALA A 323 -29.83 -14.26 23.29
N TRP A 324 -29.18 -13.39 22.51
CA TRP A 324 -27.76 -13.12 22.60
C TRP A 324 -27.36 -12.63 23.99
N ALA A 325 -28.01 -11.57 24.49
CA ALA A 325 -27.72 -11.02 25.82
C ALA A 325 -27.90 -12.06 26.94
N ILE A 326 -29.01 -12.81 26.92
CA ILE A 326 -29.27 -13.91 27.87
C ILE A 326 -28.19 -14.98 27.79
N SER A 327 -27.83 -15.39 26.57
CA SER A 327 -26.79 -16.39 26.39
C SER A 327 -25.51 -15.90 27.07
N MET A 328 -25.16 -14.61 26.93
CA MET A 328 -23.93 -14.01 27.48
C MET A 328 -23.96 -13.85 29.00
N GLY A 329 -25.07 -14.23 29.65
CA GLY A 329 -25.26 -14.19 31.09
C GLY A 329 -25.90 -12.91 31.60
N PHE A 330 -26.42 -12.05 30.72
CA PHE A 330 -27.11 -10.82 31.11
C PHE A 330 -28.62 -11.08 31.22
N THR A 331 -29.11 -11.25 32.45
CA THR A 331 -30.48 -11.68 32.74
C THR A 331 -31.39 -10.59 33.32
N ASP A 332 -30.88 -9.39 33.59
CA ASP A 332 -31.72 -8.25 33.94
C ASP A 332 -32.70 -7.94 32.79
N ASP A 333 -33.94 -7.57 33.13
CA ASP A 333 -35.03 -7.42 32.16
C ASP A 333 -34.76 -6.32 31.11
N ALA A 334 -33.78 -5.44 31.34
CA ALA A 334 -33.31 -4.45 30.36
C ALA A 334 -32.58 -5.06 29.15
N ASN A 335 -32.29 -6.37 29.15
CA ASN A 335 -31.74 -7.11 28.00
C ASN A 335 -32.73 -7.28 26.82
N GLY A 336 -33.90 -6.63 26.87
CA GLY A 336 -34.98 -6.76 25.88
C GLY A 336 -36.19 -7.54 26.40
N VAL A 337 -36.07 -8.33 27.47
CA VAL A 337 -37.20 -9.10 28.04
C VAL A 337 -38.36 -8.20 28.47
N TRP A 338 -38.09 -7.04 29.06
CA TRP A 338 -39.14 -6.11 29.48
C TRP A 338 -39.96 -5.57 28.29
N ALA A 339 -39.31 -5.29 27.16
CA ALA A 339 -39.93 -4.69 25.99
C ALA A 339 -40.53 -5.73 25.03
N TYR A 340 -39.86 -6.87 24.85
CA TYR A 340 -40.12 -7.83 23.77
C TYR A 340 -40.49 -9.23 24.29
N GLY A 341 -40.39 -9.45 25.60
CA GLY A 341 -40.63 -10.75 26.23
C GLY A 341 -39.45 -11.72 26.11
N TYR A 342 -39.60 -12.88 26.74
CA TYR A 342 -38.57 -13.92 26.69
C TYR A 342 -38.50 -14.57 25.29
N PRO A 343 -37.30 -14.70 24.70
CA PRO A 343 -37.13 -15.40 23.43
C PRO A 343 -37.28 -16.92 23.60
N PRO A 344 -37.68 -17.64 22.54
CA PRO A 344 -37.68 -19.10 22.55
C PRO A 344 -36.30 -19.70 22.85
N GLN A 345 -36.26 -20.87 23.52
CA GLN A 345 -34.99 -21.52 23.87
C GLN A 345 -34.10 -21.80 22.65
N ASN A 346 -34.68 -22.16 21.50
CA ASN A 346 -33.91 -22.40 20.29
C ASN A 346 -33.18 -21.15 19.77
N TYR A 347 -33.66 -19.93 20.07
CA TYR A 347 -32.93 -18.69 19.77
C TYR A 347 -31.74 -18.51 20.72
N ILE A 348 -31.92 -18.80 22.02
CA ILE A 348 -30.84 -18.72 23.02
C ILE A 348 -29.73 -19.71 22.68
N ASP A 349 -30.09 -20.95 22.32
CA ASP A 349 -29.14 -21.99 21.92
C ASP A 349 -28.41 -21.59 20.61
N ALA A 350 -29.13 -21.03 19.64
CA ALA A 350 -28.53 -20.55 18.39
C ALA A 350 -27.56 -19.39 18.63
N ALA A 351 -27.95 -18.39 19.43
CA ALA A 351 -27.10 -17.26 19.78
C ALA A 351 -25.85 -17.70 20.55
N ALA A 352 -25.98 -18.63 21.49
CA ALA A 352 -24.84 -19.23 22.19
C ALA A 352 -23.88 -19.94 21.23
N GLY A 353 -24.41 -20.61 20.20
CA GLY A 353 -23.64 -21.32 19.17
C GLY A 353 -22.93 -20.42 18.15
N CYS A 354 -23.28 -19.12 18.05
CA CYS A 354 -22.63 -18.21 17.10
C CYS A 354 -21.30 -17.60 17.61
N ARG A 355 -21.03 -17.69 18.92
CA ARG A 355 -19.81 -17.15 19.53
C ARG A 355 -18.53 -17.77 18.98
#